data_AF-A0A9P1Q066-F1
#
_entry.id   AF-A0A9P1Q066-F1
#
_cell.length_a   1.000
_cell.length_b   1.000
_cell.length_c   1.000
_cell.angle_alpha   90.00
_cell.angle_beta   90.00
_cell.angle_gamma   90.00
#
_symmetry.space_group_name_H-M   'P 1'
#
loop_
_entity.id
_entity.type
_entity.pdbx_description
1 polymer ?
#
loop_
_entity_poly.entity_id
_entity_poly.type
_entity_poly.pdbx_seq_one_letter_code
_entity_poly.pdbx_strand_id
1 'polypeptide(L)'
;MPINSAQPTQISNRNFSPLRSVSIQDNVMLHLHNKAALDSSSKGDIVRTLLLKGTVNIAGTEVEKRTIAVGIQKIYEEELFDILDKNPSYTLKMVSHTAMPPTPLCVAAGAVDTAMHPDIKSNQASQKTITDRATTLKNLLSIPRQFSYAAIYDKPRDDVDQQVNFDQAVATWPNLFAVQTEQEGGAQALTGATYYLSDEKGKTHVFGIRISQANKPSDEQVQLFQGLLASHNVENKLAPLNHLLVNNTHNVPHSF
;
A
#
# COMPACT_ATOMS: atom_id res chain seq x y z
N MET A 1 -25.73 62.97 -39.09
CA MET A 1 -25.79 61.57 -38.63
C MET A 1 -24.42 61.19 -38.09
N PRO A 2 -24.24 60.97 -36.78
CA PRO A 2 -23.00 60.44 -36.24
C PRO A 2 -23.09 58.92 -36.03
N ILE A 3 -21.99 58.26 -36.33
CA ILE A 3 -21.76 56.82 -36.25
C ILE A 3 -21.49 56.44 -34.79
N ASN A 4 -22.26 55.51 -34.23
CA ASN A 4 -22.03 54.92 -32.91
C ASN A 4 -20.84 53.95 -32.99
N SER A 5 -19.67 54.35 -32.51
CA SER A 5 -18.54 53.45 -32.26
C SER A 5 -18.60 52.92 -30.83
N ALA A 6 -19.14 51.71 -30.65
CA ALA A 6 -19.08 51.01 -29.37
C ALA A 6 -17.60 50.68 -29.03
N GLN A 7 -17.13 51.14 -27.88
CA GLN A 7 -15.83 50.76 -27.33
C GLN A 7 -15.84 49.27 -26.96
N PRO A 8 -14.76 48.51 -27.25
CA PRO A 8 -14.64 47.15 -26.76
C PRO A 8 -14.41 47.18 -25.25
N THR A 9 -15.33 46.55 -24.51
CA THR A 9 -15.21 46.28 -23.09
C THR A 9 -13.91 45.52 -22.84
N GLN A 10 -12.95 46.15 -22.16
CA GLN A 10 -11.77 45.45 -21.65
C GLN A 10 -12.25 44.41 -20.63
N ILE A 11 -12.29 43.14 -21.05
CA ILE A 11 -12.42 42.02 -20.14
C ILE A 11 -11.13 42.04 -19.32
N SER A 12 -11.25 42.40 -18.04
CA SER A 12 -10.11 42.34 -17.14
C SER A 12 -9.59 40.91 -17.15
N ASN A 13 -8.30 40.76 -17.43
CA ASN A 13 -7.56 39.53 -17.18
C ASN A 13 -7.65 39.29 -15.67
N ARG A 14 -8.72 38.61 -15.24
CA ARG A 14 -8.75 37.95 -13.94
C ARG A 14 -7.55 37.01 -13.98
N ASN A 15 -6.56 37.31 -13.15
CA ASN A 15 -5.48 36.42 -12.84
C ASN A 15 -6.09 35.04 -12.57
N PHE A 16 -6.06 34.17 -13.58
CA PHE A 16 -6.23 32.75 -13.36
C PHE A 16 -5.02 32.37 -12.52
N SER A 17 -5.25 32.23 -11.22
CA SER A 17 -4.30 31.54 -10.36
C SER A 17 -3.98 30.22 -11.08
N PRO A 18 -2.70 29.89 -11.31
CA PRO A 18 -2.35 28.61 -11.89
C PRO A 18 -3.06 27.54 -11.06
N LEU A 19 -3.77 26.61 -11.74
CA LEU A 19 -4.39 25.44 -11.12
C LEU A 19 -3.41 24.93 -10.05
N ARG A 20 -3.86 24.91 -8.78
CA ARG A 20 -3.06 24.37 -7.67
C ARG A 20 -2.40 23.10 -8.17
N SER A 21 -1.07 22.98 -8.06
CA SER A 21 -0.38 21.74 -8.36
C SER A 21 -1.09 20.63 -7.59
N VAL A 22 -1.77 19.73 -8.31
CA VAL A 22 -2.52 18.62 -7.73
C VAL A 22 -1.53 17.83 -6.89
N SER A 23 -1.87 17.55 -5.62
CA SER A 23 -0.91 16.88 -4.75
C SER A 23 -0.72 15.43 -5.20
N ILE A 24 0.45 14.85 -4.93
CA ILE A 24 0.72 13.43 -5.22
C ILE A 24 -0.37 12.51 -4.65
N GLN A 25 -0.88 12.84 -3.45
CA GLN A 25 -2.03 12.18 -2.84
C GLN A 25 -3.27 12.20 -3.73
N ASP A 26 -3.65 13.38 -4.27
CA ASP A 26 -4.87 13.54 -5.07
C ASP A 26 -4.78 12.73 -6.37
N ASN A 27 -3.61 12.73 -7.02
CA ASN A 27 -3.38 11.98 -8.26
C ASN A 27 -3.48 10.47 -8.03
N VAL A 28 -2.75 9.96 -7.04
CA VAL A 28 -2.71 8.51 -6.72
C VAL A 28 -4.10 8.02 -6.32
N MET A 29 -4.78 8.76 -5.44
CA MET A 29 -6.06 8.31 -4.90
C MET A 29 -7.21 8.40 -5.92
N LEU A 30 -7.16 9.35 -6.86
CA LEU A 30 -8.13 9.43 -7.96
C LEU A 30 -7.98 8.24 -8.93
N HIS A 31 -6.74 7.89 -9.27
CA HIS A 31 -6.47 6.73 -10.11
C HIS A 31 -6.89 5.42 -9.44
N LEU A 32 -6.53 5.26 -8.15
CA LEU A 32 -6.96 4.14 -7.33
C LEU A 32 -8.49 4.03 -7.33
N HIS A 33 -9.22 5.13 -7.16
CA HIS A 33 -10.68 5.14 -7.18
C HIS A 33 -11.23 4.65 -8.52
N ASN A 34 -10.70 5.16 -9.63
CA ASN A 34 -11.18 4.80 -10.95
C ASN A 34 -10.94 3.31 -11.26
N LYS A 35 -9.73 2.78 -10.99
CA LYS A 35 -9.47 1.33 -11.16
C LYS A 35 -10.30 0.49 -10.20
N ALA A 36 -10.44 0.90 -8.93
CA ALA A 36 -11.24 0.18 -7.95
C ALA A 36 -12.72 0.11 -8.32
N ALA A 37 -13.30 1.21 -8.81
CA ALA A 37 -14.69 1.26 -9.25
C ALA A 37 -14.95 0.42 -10.52
N LEU A 38 -13.96 0.35 -11.42
CA LEU A 38 -14.02 -0.53 -12.59
C LEU A 38 -13.94 -2.02 -12.21
N ASP A 39 -13.19 -2.35 -11.17
CA ASP A 39 -13.09 -3.72 -10.68
C ASP A 39 -14.35 -4.16 -9.91
N SER A 40 -14.87 -3.32 -8.99
CA SER A 40 -16.18 -3.54 -8.35
C SER A 40 -16.72 -2.28 -7.68
N SER A 41 -18.05 -2.16 -7.62
CA SER A 41 -18.71 -1.03 -6.94
C SER A 41 -18.29 -0.91 -5.48
N SER A 42 -18.23 -2.04 -4.75
CA SER A 42 -17.82 -2.04 -3.34
C SER A 42 -16.40 -1.52 -3.12
N LYS A 43 -15.43 -1.88 -3.97
CA LYS A 43 -14.06 -1.34 -3.86
C LYS A 43 -14.05 0.16 -4.19
N GLY A 44 -14.80 0.58 -5.22
CA GLY A 44 -14.99 2.00 -5.55
C GLY A 44 -15.52 2.82 -4.38
N ASP A 45 -16.57 2.35 -3.71
CA ASP A 45 -17.19 3.03 -2.54
C ASP A 45 -16.24 3.12 -1.34
N ILE A 46 -15.46 2.07 -1.08
CA ILE A 46 -14.44 2.06 -0.03
C ILE A 46 -13.34 3.10 -0.35
N VAL A 47 -12.83 3.12 -1.57
CA VAL A 47 -11.79 4.09 -1.96
C VAL A 47 -12.34 5.52 -1.97
N ARG A 48 -13.59 5.73 -2.38
CA ARG A 48 -14.27 7.04 -2.28
C ARG A 48 -14.37 7.51 -0.84
N THR A 49 -14.72 6.61 0.08
CA THR A 49 -14.76 6.93 1.51
C THR A 49 -13.37 7.29 2.03
N LEU A 50 -12.35 6.54 1.61
CA LEU A 50 -10.95 6.77 1.97
C LEU A 50 -10.41 8.11 1.42
N LEU A 51 -10.83 8.51 0.22
CA LEU A 51 -10.57 9.83 -0.37
C LEU A 51 -11.15 10.96 0.48
N LEU A 52 -12.40 10.81 0.93
CA LEU A 52 -13.12 11.86 1.66
C LEU A 52 -12.73 11.97 3.13
N LYS A 53 -12.41 10.84 3.78
CA LYS A 53 -12.22 10.77 5.24
C LYS A 53 -10.78 10.49 5.66
N GLY A 54 -9.90 10.08 4.74
CA GLY A 54 -8.54 9.64 5.04
C GLY A 54 -8.46 8.28 5.77
N THR A 55 -9.59 7.69 6.17
CA THR A 55 -9.64 6.35 6.78
C THR A 55 -10.99 5.69 6.55
N VAL A 56 -11.01 4.37 6.49
CA VAL A 56 -12.21 3.55 6.37
C VAL A 56 -12.00 2.18 7.02
N ASN A 57 -13.00 1.72 7.77
CA ASN A 57 -13.08 0.35 8.26
C ASN A 57 -13.96 -0.46 7.30
N ILE A 58 -13.52 -1.67 6.97
CA ILE A 58 -14.22 -2.60 6.10
C ILE A 58 -14.94 -3.61 7.00
N ALA A 59 -16.27 -3.59 6.94
CA ALA A 59 -17.13 -4.55 7.64
C ALA A 59 -17.50 -5.72 6.72
N GLY A 60 -17.93 -6.84 7.31
CA GLY A 60 -18.32 -8.05 6.60
C GLY A 60 -17.67 -9.29 7.20
N THR A 61 -17.89 -10.44 6.55
CA THR A 61 -17.20 -11.69 6.87
C THR A 61 -15.70 -11.56 6.59
N GLU A 62 -14.88 -12.42 7.18
CA GLU A 62 -13.43 -12.49 6.92
C GLU A 62 -13.09 -12.60 5.43
N VAL A 63 -13.83 -13.44 4.71
CA VAL A 63 -13.65 -13.62 3.26
C VAL A 63 -13.93 -12.32 2.51
N GLU A 64 -15.04 -11.64 2.81
CA GLU A 64 -15.43 -10.39 2.15
C GLU A 64 -14.44 -9.26 2.43
N LYS A 65 -14.17 -8.99 3.71
CA LYS A 65 -13.29 -7.89 4.11
C LYS A 65 -11.86 -8.08 3.58
N ARG A 66 -11.35 -9.32 3.56
CA ARG A 66 -10.04 -9.65 2.98
C ARG A 66 -10.02 -9.50 1.46
N THR A 67 -11.04 -10.01 0.76
CA THR A 67 -11.13 -9.89 -0.71
C THR A 67 -11.15 -8.44 -1.15
N ILE A 68 -11.89 -7.58 -0.45
CA ILE A 68 -11.94 -6.14 -0.72
C ILE A 68 -10.59 -5.49 -0.42
N ALA A 69 -10.06 -5.67 0.79
CA ALA A 69 -8.89 -4.93 1.25
C ALA A 69 -7.61 -5.32 0.50
N VAL A 70 -7.38 -6.62 0.31
CA VAL A 70 -6.22 -7.11 -0.45
C VAL A 70 -6.39 -6.77 -1.95
N GLY A 71 -7.62 -6.75 -2.46
CA GLY A 71 -7.91 -6.28 -3.82
C GLY A 71 -7.56 -4.80 -4.02
N ILE A 72 -7.93 -3.93 -3.06
CA ILE A 72 -7.54 -2.51 -3.09
C ILE A 72 -6.03 -2.36 -2.97
N GLN A 73 -5.38 -3.11 -2.07
CA GLN A 73 -3.92 -3.10 -1.92
C GLN A 73 -3.22 -3.48 -3.22
N LYS A 74 -3.72 -4.50 -3.93
CA LYS A 74 -3.21 -4.91 -5.25
C LYS A 74 -3.31 -3.76 -6.27
N ILE A 75 -4.50 -3.18 -6.41
CA ILE A 75 -4.72 -2.06 -7.37
C ILE A 75 -3.80 -0.88 -7.01
N TYR A 76 -3.61 -0.62 -5.72
CA TYR A 76 -2.69 0.42 -5.26
C TYR A 76 -1.23 0.12 -5.64
N GLU A 77 -0.76 -1.10 -5.43
CA GLU A 77 0.59 -1.53 -5.83
C GLU A 77 0.80 -1.42 -7.36
N GLU A 78 -0.22 -1.73 -8.17
CA GLU A 78 -0.19 -1.56 -9.64
C GLU A 78 -0.11 -0.08 -10.04
N GLU A 79 -0.92 0.79 -9.42
CA GLU A 79 -0.84 2.25 -9.66
C GLU A 79 0.50 2.83 -9.25
N LEU A 80 1.07 2.38 -8.14
CA LEU A 80 2.39 2.82 -7.70
C LEU A 80 3.46 2.45 -8.72
N PHE A 81 3.43 1.24 -9.27
CA PHE A 81 4.37 0.84 -10.32
C PHE A 81 4.25 1.74 -11.55
N ASP A 82 3.01 1.98 -12.05
CA ASP A 82 2.75 2.86 -13.19
C ASP A 82 3.23 4.31 -12.94
N ILE A 83 3.08 4.81 -11.71
CA ILE A 83 3.51 6.17 -11.33
C ILE A 83 5.02 6.27 -11.24
N LEU A 84 5.69 5.28 -10.65
CA LEU A 84 7.15 5.26 -10.52
C LEU A 84 7.83 5.16 -11.89
N ASP A 85 7.30 4.34 -12.80
CA ASP A 85 7.79 4.22 -14.17
C ASP A 85 7.76 5.57 -14.91
N LYS A 86 6.68 6.34 -14.73
CA LYS A 86 6.50 7.66 -15.35
C LYS A 86 7.28 8.78 -14.66
N ASN A 87 7.66 8.60 -13.40
CA ASN A 87 8.28 9.64 -12.58
C ASN A 87 9.55 9.09 -11.89
N PRO A 88 10.70 9.08 -12.57
CA PRO A 88 11.95 8.51 -12.04
C PRO A 88 12.47 9.16 -10.74
N SER A 89 12.03 10.38 -10.44
CA SER A 89 12.36 11.11 -9.21
C SER A 89 11.52 10.68 -8.00
N TYR A 90 10.44 9.93 -8.22
CA TYR A 90 9.58 9.48 -7.14
C TYR A 90 10.20 8.25 -6.49
N THR A 91 10.06 8.16 -5.17
CA THR A 91 10.53 7.01 -4.40
C THR A 91 9.39 6.45 -3.58
N LEU A 92 9.43 5.14 -3.37
CA LEU A 92 8.45 4.38 -2.64
C LEU A 92 9.16 3.52 -1.60
N LYS A 93 8.77 3.69 -0.34
CA LYS A 93 9.13 2.75 0.72
C LYS A 93 7.90 1.96 1.12
N MET A 94 8.03 0.65 1.25
CA MET A 94 7.02 -0.21 1.84
C MET A 94 7.56 -0.79 3.14
N VAL A 95 6.71 -0.83 4.16
CA VAL A 95 6.96 -1.56 5.40
C VAL A 95 5.76 -2.47 5.63
N SER A 96 6.02 -3.77 5.79
CA SER A 96 5.01 -4.69 6.30
C SER A 96 5.43 -5.19 7.66
N HIS A 97 4.49 -5.28 8.58
CA HIS A 97 4.69 -5.96 9.85
C HIS A 97 3.68 -7.08 9.95
N THR A 98 4.15 -8.32 10.14
CA THR A 98 3.28 -9.48 10.16
C THR A 98 3.80 -10.59 11.07
N ALA A 99 2.96 -11.49 11.59
CA ALA A 99 3.44 -12.51 12.55
C ALA A 99 4.52 -13.45 11.97
N MET A 100 4.39 -13.82 10.70
CA MET A 100 5.37 -14.57 9.91
C MET A 100 5.78 -13.79 8.66
N PRO A 101 6.87 -14.16 7.93
CA PRO A 101 7.23 -13.52 6.67
C PRO A 101 6.03 -13.29 5.71
N PRO A 102 5.93 -12.16 5.00
CA PRO A 102 4.75 -11.83 4.17
C PRO A 102 4.43 -12.87 3.10
N THR A 103 3.17 -13.36 3.05
CA THR A 103 2.76 -14.46 2.16
C THR A 103 3.18 -14.30 0.69
N PRO A 104 3.06 -13.12 0.04
CA PRO A 104 3.46 -12.95 -1.35
C PRO A 104 4.94 -13.21 -1.64
N LEU A 105 5.82 -13.15 -0.63
CA LEU A 105 7.25 -13.46 -0.74
C LEU A 105 7.58 -14.94 -0.49
N CYS A 106 6.63 -15.71 0.07
CA CYS A 106 6.83 -17.11 0.45
C CYS A 106 6.30 -18.11 -0.58
N VAL A 107 5.54 -17.63 -1.58
CA VAL A 107 4.90 -18.49 -2.59
C VAL A 107 5.76 -18.62 -3.84
N ALA A 108 6.12 -19.86 -4.18
CA ALA A 108 6.63 -20.20 -5.50
C ALA A 108 5.55 -19.94 -6.56
N ALA A 109 5.96 -19.63 -7.79
CA ALA A 109 5.02 -19.40 -8.88
C ALA A 109 4.11 -20.62 -9.06
N GLY A 110 2.79 -20.44 -8.91
CA GLY A 110 1.80 -21.51 -9.07
C GLY A 110 1.45 -22.32 -7.81
N ALA A 111 2.07 -22.05 -6.65
CA ALA A 111 1.85 -22.79 -5.39
C ALA A 111 1.21 -21.93 -4.29
N VAL A 112 0.23 -21.10 -4.65
CA VAL A 112 -0.38 -20.12 -3.72
C VAL A 112 -1.31 -20.77 -2.70
N ASP A 113 -1.86 -21.92 -3.03
CA ASP A 113 -2.88 -22.62 -2.26
C ASP A 113 -2.32 -23.29 -1.00
N THR A 114 -1.00 -23.54 -0.92
CA THR A 114 -0.33 -24.09 0.27
C THR A 114 0.01 -23.03 1.32
N ALA A 115 0.03 -21.75 0.94
CA ALA A 115 0.39 -20.64 1.83
C ALA A 115 -0.83 -19.89 2.43
N MET A 116 -2.04 -20.41 2.21
CA MET A 116 -3.31 -19.84 2.65
C MET A 116 -3.97 -20.69 3.74
N HIS A 117 -4.71 -20.04 4.65
CA HIS A 117 -5.55 -20.76 5.61
C HIS A 117 -6.67 -21.55 4.89
N PRO A 118 -7.04 -22.77 5.34
CA PRO A 118 -8.07 -23.60 4.71
C PRO A 118 -9.39 -22.86 4.43
N ASP A 119 -9.82 -21.99 5.35
CA ASP A 119 -11.09 -21.25 5.25
C ASP A 119 -11.17 -20.29 4.06
N ILE A 120 -10.03 -19.80 3.58
CA ILE A 120 -9.94 -18.91 2.41
C ILE A 120 -9.33 -19.61 1.20
N LYS A 121 -8.80 -20.83 1.39
CA LYS A 121 -8.14 -21.62 0.33
C LYS A 121 -9.10 -21.94 -0.80
N SER A 122 -10.38 -22.22 -0.54
CA SER A 122 -11.37 -22.52 -1.60
C SER A 122 -11.86 -21.29 -2.37
N ASN A 123 -11.56 -20.08 -1.89
CA ASN A 123 -12.02 -18.84 -2.52
C ASN A 123 -11.09 -18.42 -3.66
N GLN A 124 -11.54 -18.61 -4.91
CA GLN A 124 -10.77 -18.28 -6.12
C GLN A 124 -10.36 -16.81 -6.19
N ALA A 125 -11.20 -15.88 -5.72
CA ALA A 125 -10.87 -14.46 -5.72
C ALA A 125 -9.70 -14.14 -4.76
N SER A 126 -9.69 -14.77 -3.58
CA SER A 126 -8.63 -14.63 -2.59
C SER A 126 -7.32 -15.25 -3.08
N GLN A 127 -7.38 -16.44 -3.70
CA GLN A 127 -6.21 -17.06 -4.36
C GLN A 127 -5.64 -16.16 -5.44
N LYS A 128 -6.50 -15.69 -6.38
CA LYS A 128 -6.08 -14.82 -7.47
C LYS A 128 -5.42 -13.55 -6.95
N THR A 129 -5.99 -12.95 -5.89
CA THR A 129 -5.44 -11.72 -5.33
C THR A 129 -4.04 -11.94 -4.74
N ILE A 130 -3.77 -13.07 -4.07
CA ILE A 130 -2.44 -13.37 -3.55
C ILE A 130 -1.44 -13.64 -4.68
N THR A 131 -1.83 -14.41 -5.69
CA THR A 131 -1.00 -14.65 -6.89
C THR A 131 -0.65 -13.35 -7.62
N ASP A 132 -1.66 -12.52 -7.86
CA ASP A 132 -1.49 -11.24 -8.53
C ASP A 132 -0.56 -10.33 -7.71
N ARG A 133 -0.74 -10.25 -6.38
CA ARG A 133 0.14 -9.46 -5.50
C ARG A 133 1.58 -9.95 -5.48
N ALA A 134 1.82 -11.26 -5.52
CA ALA A 134 3.17 -11.80 -5.65
C ALA A 134 3.84 -11.32 -6.95
N THR A 135 3.06 -11.14 -8.02
CA THR A 135 3.55 -10.57 -9.29
C THR A 135 3.80 -9.07 -9.18
N THR A 136 2.84 -8.30 -8.67
CA THR A 136 2.98 -6.85 -8.52
C THR A 136 4.14 -6.46 -7.62
N LEU A 137 4.34 -7.20 -6.52
CA LEU A 137 5.47 -6.97 -5.62
C LEU A 137 6.82 -7.25 -6.29
N LYS A 138 6.92 -8.28 -7.15
CA LYS A 138 8.13 -8.53 -7.97
C LYS A 138 8.39 -7.39 -8.94
N ASN A 139 7.35 -6.83 -9.56
CA ASN A 139 7.50 -5.66 -10.43
C ASN A 139 8.06 -4.46 -9.67
N LEU A 140 7.54 -4.18 -8.47
CA LEU A 140 8.09 -3.12 -7.62
C LEU A 140 9.53 -3.40 -7.19
N LEU A 141 9.86 -4.64 -6.80
CA LEU A 141 11.23 -5.01 -6.43
C LEU A 141 12.22 -4.87 -7.59
N SER A 142 11.76 -4.98 -8.84
CA SER A 142 12.58 -4.82 -10.05
C SER A 142 13.09 -3.40 -10.31
N ILE A 143 12.61 -2.39 -9.56
CA ILE A 143 13.05 -0.98 -9.66
C ILE A 143 13.79 -0.52 -8.39
N PRO A 144 14.96 -1.11 -8.06
CA PRO A 144 15.64 -0.93 -6.76
C PRO A 144 16.16 0.48 -6.48
N ARG A 145 16.16 1.37 -7.48
CA ARG A 145 16.50 2.79 -7.29
C ARG A 145 15.34 3.62 -6.74
N GLN A 146 14.11 3.17 -6.97
CA GLN A 146 12.90 3.89 -6.60
C GLN A 146 12.11 3.18 -5.51
N PHE A 147 12.24 1.85 -5.39
CA PHE A 147 11.49 1.07 -4.41
C PHE A 147 12.41 0.38 -3.40
N SER A 148 12.04 0.50 -2.12
CA SER A 148 12.63 -0.26 -1.02
C SER A 148 11.53 -0.90 -0.16
N TYR A 149 11.76 -2.11 0.34
CA TYR A 149 10.79 -2.86 1.13
C TYR A 149 11.41 -3.44 2.40
N ALA A 150 10.90 -3.07 3.57
CA ALA A 150 11.17 -3.75 4.84
C ALA A 150 10.04 -4.74 5.18
N ALA A 151 10.35 -6.03 5.16
CA ALA A 151 9.50 -7.12 5.60
C ALA A 151 9.81 -7.47 7.06
N ILE A 152 9.04 -6.91 7.98
CA ILE A 152 9.17 -7.11 9.43
C ILE A 152 8.28 -8.26 9.90
N TYR A 153 8.83 -9.20 10.65
CA TYR A 153 8.08 -10.34 11.15
C TYR A 153 8.50 -10.83 12.53
N ASP A 154 7.57 -11.49 13.23
CA ASP A 154 7.81 -11.90 14.62
C ASP A 154 8.55 -13.25 14.70
N LYS A 155 8.17 -14.22 13.86
CA LYS A 155 8.78 -15.55 13.79
C LYS A 155 8.91 -16.07 12.35
N PRO A 156 9.79 -17.04 12.06
CA PRO A 156 9.89 -17.68 10.75
C PRO A 156 8.59 -18.38 10.33
N ARG A 157 8.50 -18.78 9.04
CA ARG A 157 7.42 -19.64 8.55
C ARG A 157 7.52 -21.03 9.18
N ASP A 158 6.36 -21.56 9.58
CA ASP A 158 6.27 -22.92 10.12
C ASP A 158 6.51 -23.98 9.02
N ASP A 159 6.22 -23.65 7.77
CA ASP A 159 6.47 -24.48 6.58
C ASP A 159 7.87 -24.17 5.99
N VAL A 160 8.67 -25.23 5.82
CA VAL A 160 10.07 -25.13 5.39
C VAL A 160 10.19 -24.60 3.96
N ASP A 161 9.35 -25.05 3.04
CA ASP A 161 9.41 -24.61 1.63
C ASP A 161 9.02 -23.14 1.52
N GLN A 162 8.05 -22.69 2.32
CA GLN A 162 7.68 -21.27 2.41
C GLN A 162 8.81 -20.41 2.97
N GLN A 163 9.57 -20.91 3.96
CA GLN A 163 10.73 -20.21 4.50
C GLN A 163 11.84 -20.12 3.45
N VAL A 164 12.16 -21.23 2.77
CA VAL A 164 13.17 -21.27 1.71
C VAL A 164 12.85 -20.29 0.59
N ASN A 165 11.58 -20.21 0.17
CA ASN A 165 11.15 -19.24 -0.84
C ASN A 165 11.34 -17.79 -0.39
N PHE A 166 11.06 -17.50 0.89
CA PHE A 166 11.28 -16.18 1.45
C PHE A 166 12.77 -15.81 1.48
N ASP A 167 13.61 -16.72 1.98
CA ASP A 167 15.06 -16.50 2.04
C ASP A 167 15.66 -16.29 0.64
N GLN A 168 15.19 -17.06 -0.35
CA GLN A 168 15.56 -16.86 -1.75
C GLN A 168 15.11 -15.49 -2.28
N ALA A 169 13.91 -15.03 -1.94
CA ALA A 169 13.43 -13.71 -2.35
C ALA A 169 14.32 -12.59 -1.78
N VAL A 170 14.69 -12.68 -0.49
CA VAL A 170 15.58 -11.73 0.18
C VAL A 170 16.97 -11.73 -0.45
N ALA A 171 17.51 -12.92 -0.79
CA ALA A 171 18.80 -13.03 -1.47
C ALA A 171 18.77 -12.46 -2.91
N THR A 172 17.61 -12.51 -3.56
CA THR A 172 17.45 -12.07 -4.97
C THR A 172 17.35 -10.55 -5.09
N TRP A 173 16.67 -9.89 -4.16
CA TRP A 173 16.33 -8.47 -4.27
C TRP A 173 17.08 -7.64 -3.22
N PRO A 174 18.11 -6.87 -3.59
CA PRO A 174 18.93 -6.11 -2.64
C PRO A 174 18.18 -4.95 -1.95
N ASN A 175 17.02 -4.56 -2.48
CA ASN A 175 16.10 -3.57 -1.93
C ASN A 175 14.99 -4.18 -1.05
N LEU A 176 15.03 -5.49 -0.79
CA LEU A 176 14.17 -6.19 0.16
C LEU A 176 14.95 -6.51 1.43
N PHE A 177 14.48 -5.99 2.56
CA PHE A 177 15.09 -6.16 3.87
C PHE A 177 14.19 -7.03 4.74
N ALA A 178 14.70 -8.18 5.18
CA ALA A 178 14.04 -9.04 6.15
C ALA A 178 14.45 -8.63 7.57
N VAL A 179 13.47 -8.40 8.43
CA VAL A 179 13.70 -7.96 9.81
C VAL A 179 12.87 -8.81 10.74
N GLN A 180 13.51 -9.73 11.45
CA GLN A 180 12.84 -10.46 12.52
C GLN A 180 12.86 -9.65 13.81
N THR A 181 11.71 -9.49 14.47
CA THR A 181 11.62 -8.82 15.78
C THR A 181 12.03 -9.78 16.89
N GLU A 182 12.60 -9.27 17.98
CA GLU A 182 13.02 -10.08 19.12
C GLU A 182 11.86 -10.66 19.95
N GLN A 183 10.65 -10.07 19.85
CA GLN A 183 9.49 -10.45 20.65
C GLN A 183 8.38 -11.05 19.79
N GLU A 184 8.00 -12.29 20.08
CA GLU A 184 6.82 -12.91 19.47
C GLU A 184 5.52 -12.21 19.90
N GLY A 185 4.63 -11.95 18.93
CA GLY A 185 3.31 -11.36 19.18
C GLY A 185 3.29 -9.83 19.14
N GLY A 186 4.37 -9.18 18.68
CA GLY A 186 4.39 -7.74 18.41
C GLY A 186 3.49 -7.32 17.23
N ALA A 187 3.25 -8.22 16.27
CA ALA A 187 2.48 -7.92 15.06
C ALA A 187 1.01 -7.55 15.31
N GLN A 188 0.33 -8.19 16.27
CA GLN A 188 -1.09 -8.01 16.66
C GLN A 188 -1.87 -6.96 15.82
N ALA A 189 -2.16 -5.79 16.40
CA ALA A 189 -2.95 -4.71 15.80
C ALA A 189 -2.23 -3.95 14.67
N LEU A 190 -0.94 -4.24 14.43
CA LEU A 190 -0.13 -3.62 13.39
C LEU A 190 -0.03 -4.46 12.11
N THR A 191 -0.57 -5.68 12.14
CA THR A 191 -0.48 -6.60 11.00
C THR A 191 -0.99 -5.92 9.73
N GLY A 192 -0.15 -5.89 8.69
CA GLY A 192 -0.50 -5.27 7.42
C GLY A 192 0.69 -4.65 6.70
N ALA A 193 0.42 -3.59 5.93
CA ALA A 193 1.43 -2.89 5.14
C ALA A 193 1.21 -1.38 5.16
N THR A 194 2.30 -0.64 5.05
CA THR A 194 2.33 0.82 4.97
C THR A 194 3.27 1.24 3.86
N TYR A 195 2.83 2.17 3.03
CA TYR A 195 3.50 2.66 1.84
C TYR A 195 3.77 4.15 2.02
N TYR A 196 4.97 4.58 1.68
CA TYR A 196 5.44 5.96 1.74
C TYR A 196 5.91 6.35 0.35
N LEU A 197 5.06 7.06 -0.39
CA LEU A 197 5.37 7.56 -1.72
C LEU A 197 5.82 9.02 -1.61
N SER A 198 7.07 9.30 -1.95
CA SER A 198 7.67 10.62 -1.88
C SER A 198 7.87 11.20 -3.29
N ASP A 199 7.42 12.43 -3.49
CA ASP A 199 7.64 13.19 -4.73
C ASP A 199 9.03 13.83 -4.80
N GLU A 200 9.34 14.51 -5.92
CA GLU A 200 10.62 15.18 -6.14
C GLU A 200 10.90 16.34 -5.18
N LYS A 201 9.87 16.82 -4.47
CA LYS A 201 9.93 17.91 -3.49
C LYS A 201 10.01 17.39 -2.05
N GLY A 202 10.10 16.07 -1.86
CA GLY A 202 10.15 15.41 -0.56
C GLY A 202 8.79 15.31 0.15
N LYS A 203 7.68 15.67 -0.52
CA LYS A 203 6.35 15.51 0.04
C LYS A 203 5.98 14.03 0.00
N THR A 204 5.63 13.47 1.16
CA THR A 204 5.34 12.04 1.30
C THR A 204 3.86 11.80 1.52
N HIS A 205 3.25 11.06 0.60
CA HIS A 205 1.93 10.45 0.77
C HIS A 205 2.06 9.08 1.41
N VAL A 206 1.19 8.81 2.37
CA VAL A 206 1.13 7.56 3.09
C VAL A 206 -0.18 6.87 2.76
N PHE A 207 -0.10 5.58 2.46
CA PHE A 207 -1.24 4.67 2.41
C PHE A 207 -0.93 3.48 3.31
N GLY A 208 -1.92 3.01 4.06
CA GLY A 208 -1.73 1.82 4.89
C GLY A 208 -2.98 0.98 4.97
N ILE A 209 -2.72 -0.31 5.15
CA ILE A 209 -3.70 -1.36 5.38
C ILE A 209 -3.35 -2.05 6.69
N ARG A 210 -4.35 -2.24 7.54
CA ARG A 210 -4.30 -3.07 8.76
C ARG A 210 -5.26 -4.23 8.56
N ILE A 211 -4.71 -5.44 8.52
CA ILE A 211 -5.41 -6.68 8.26
C ILE A 211 -4.57 -7.85 8.79
N SER A 212 -5.23 -8.84 9.40
CA SER A 212 -4.59 -10.08 9.81
C SER A 212 -3.95 -10.83 8.63
N GLN A 213 -2.93 -11.65 8.88
CA GLN A 213 -2.27 -12.40 7.80
C GLN A 213 -3.20 -13.44 7.17
N ALA A 214 -2.99 -13.73 5.88
CA ALA A 214 -3.80 -14.70 5.14
C ALA A 214 -3.73 -16.14 5.69
N ASN A 215 -2.64 -16.51 6.36
CA ASN A 215 -2.48 -17.81 7.02
C ASN A 215 -2.94 -17.81 8.50
N LYS A 216 -3.35 -16.65 9.05
CA LYS A 216 -3.85 -16.50 10.42
C LYS A 216 -5.00 -15.47 10.46
N PRO A 217 -6.19 -15.81 9.93
CA PRO A 217 -7.34 -14.91 9.92
C PRO A 217 -7.78 -14.51 11.33
N SER A 218 -8.44 -13.36 11.46
CA SER A 218 -9.01 -12.90 12.74
C SER A 218 -10.30 -12.12 12.53
N ASP A 219 -11.16 -12.08 13.54
CA ASP A 219 -12.40 -11.30 13.51
C ASP A 219 -12.17 -9.78 13.63
N GLU A 220 -10.92 -9.34 13.80
CA GLU A 220 -10.57 -7.92 13.97
C GLU A 220 -10.95 -7.07 12.74
N GLN A 221 -11.22 -5.79 12.96
CA GLN A 221 -11.60 -4.88 11.90
C GLN A 221 -10.45 -4.69 10.90
N VAL A 222 -10.78 -4.77 9.61
CA VAL A 222 -9.85 -4.39 8.54
C VAL A 222 -9.96 -2.90 8.30
N GLN A 223 -8.83 -2.20 8.31
CA GLN A 223 -8.79 -0.75 8.17
C GLN A 223 -7.85 -0.34 7.05
N LEU A 224 -8.29 0.64 6.26
CA LEU A 224 -7.44 1.40 5.35
C LEU A 224 -7.30 2.83 5.85
N PHE A 225 -6.14 3.43 5.64
CA PHE A 225 -5.90 4.85 5.91
C PHE A 225 -4.96 5.45 4.87
N GLN A 226 -5.09 6.76 4.65
CA GLN A 226 -4.21 7.51 3.76
C GLN A 226 -4.15 8.99 4.11
N GLY A 227 -3.09 9.65 3.69
CA GLY A 227 -2.92 11.10 3.79
C GLY A 227 -1.47 11.52 3.64
N LEU A 228 -1.17 12.79 3.84
CA LEU A 228 0.22 13.25 3.87
C LEU A 228 0.87 12.85 5.19
N LEU A 229 2.15 12.48 5.15
CA LEU A 229 2.93 12.10 6.33
C LEU A 229 2.87 13.16 7.45
N ALA A 230 2.93 14.45 7.07
CA ALA A 230 2.83 15.58 8.00
C ALA A 230 1.41 15.86 8.55
N SER A 231 0.43 15.01 8.23
CA SER A 231 -0.94 15.16 8.74
C SER A 231 -1.06 14.44 10.08
N HIS A 232 -1.58 15.14 11.10
CA HIS A 232 -1.75 14.59 12.45
C HIS A 232 -2.50 13.24 12.49
N ASN A 233 -3.50 13.07 11.62
CA ASN A 233 -4.25 11.81 11.50
C ASN A 233 -3.38 10.63 11.04
N VAL A 234 -2.41 10.88 10.16
CA VAL A 234 -1.48 9.85 9.67
C VAL A 234 -0.43 9.56 10.73
N GLU A 235 0.14 10.60 11.36
CA GLU A 235 1.13 10.43 12.44
C GLU A 235 0.62 9.51 13.55
N ASN A 236 -0.61 9.71 14.02
CA ASN A 236 -1.22 8.87 15.06
C ASN A 236 -1.37 7.39 14.62
N LYS A 237 -1.62 7.14 13.33
CA LYS A 237 -1.72 5.77 12.77
C LYS A 237 -0.35 5.11 12.59
N LEU A 238 0.69 5.91 12.41
CA LEU A 238 2.06 5.45 12.23
C LEU A 238 2.83 5.32 13.55
N ALA A 239 2.41 6.01 14.62
CA ALA A 239 3.13 6.02 15.89
C ALA A 239 3.53 4.62 16.41
N PRO A 240 2.66 3.59 16.38
CA PRO A 240 3.07 2.26 16.84
C PRO A 240 4.07 1.58 15.88
N LEU A 241 3.95 1.80 14.57
CA LEU A 241 4.92 1.30 13.59
C LEU A 241 6.28 2.00 13.73
N ASN A 242 6.28 3.32 13.96
CA ASN A 242 7.50 4.08 14.19
C ASN A 242 8.20 3.62 15.48
N HIS A 243 7.45 3.36 16.54
CA HIS A 243 8.00 2.79 17.78
C HIS A 243 8.63 1.42 17.55
N LEU A 244 7.98 0.55 16.77
CA LEU A 244 8.54 -0.74 16.36
C LEU A 244 9.86 -0.56 15.59
N LEU A 245 9.88 0.33 14.59
CA LEU A 245 11.06 0.58 13.76
C LEU A 245 12.24 1.10 14.60
N VAL A 246 11.99 2.05 15.51
CA VAL A 246 13.00 2.61 16.41
C VAL A 246 13.62 1.53 17.29
N ASN A 247 12.80 0.65 17.87
CA ASN A 247 13.27 -0.42 18.75
C ASN A 247 13.98 -1.56 18.00
N ASN A 248 13.86 -1.62 16.67
CA ASN A 248 14.52 -2.61 15.82
C ASN A 248 15.57 -1.96 14.89
N THR A 249 16.06 -0.76 15.23
CA THR A 249 17.00 0.03 14.41
C THR A 249 18.33 -0.68 14.10
N HIS A 250 18.73 -1.68 14.88
CA HIS A 250 19.91 -2.50 14.57
C HIS A 250 19.68 -3.45 13.38
N ASN A 251 18.41 -3.77 13.08
CA ASN A 251 18.01 -4.72 12.05
C ASN A 251 17.32 -4.05 10.85
N VAL A 252 16.87 -2.80 10.99
CA VAL A 252 16.30 -1.99 9.90
C VAL A 252 17.40 -1.11 9.29
N PRO A 253 17.62 -1.10 7.96
CA PRO A 253 18.63 -0.25 7.35
C PRO A 253 18.43 1.22 7.70
N HIS A 254 19.52 1.96 7.95
CA HIS A 254 19.47 3.41 8.21
C HIS A 254 18.83 4.24 7.08
N SER A 255 18.66 3.66 5.89
CA SER A 255 17.98 4.27 4.75
C SER A 255 16.44 4.22 4.83
N PHE A 256 15.86 3.55 5.85
CA PHE A 256 14.41 3.43 6.03
C PHE A 256 13.81 4.51 6.92
#